data_AF-A0A3P8WWM3-F1
#
_entry.id   AF-A0A3P8WWM3-F1
#
_cell.length_a   1.000
_cell.length_b   1.000
_cell.length_c   1.000
_cell.angle_alpha   90.00
_cell.angle_beta   90.00
_cell.angle_gamma   90.00
#
_symmetry.space_group_name_H-M   'P 1'
#
loop_
_entity.id
_entity.type
_entity.pdbx_description
1 polymer ?
#
loop_
_entity_poly.entity_id
_entity_poly.type
_entity_poly.pdbx_seq_one_letter_code
_entity_poly.pdbx_strand_id
1 'polypeptide(L)'
;MAGKEVSIAAKALRDVKLGELGAWFGSRDMSPKGIISAICRGRDRYLNKYIYVKKGGIGGIAMILTGYVALSYVWEYDHIKHDRWRKYH
;
A
#
# COMPACT_ATOMS: atom_id res chain seq x y z
N MET A 1 -20.11 -23.58 -19.33
CA MET A 1 -18.92 -22.76 -19.61
C MET A 1 -17.94 -22.94 -18.46
N ALA A 2 -17.05 -23.93 -18.53
CA ALA A 2 -16.03 -24.12 -17.49
C ALA A 2 -15.05 -22.94 -17.57
N GLY A 3 -15.08 -22.04 -16.59
CA GLY A 3 -14.17 -20.91 -16.51
C GLY A 3 -12.74 -21.44 -16.43
N LYS A 4 -11.88 -20.97 -17.34
CA LYS A 4 -10.45 -21.30 -17.35
C LYS A 4 -9.89 -20.96 -15.98
N GLU A 5 -9.36 -21.95 -15.25
CA GLU A 5 -8.79 -21.70 -13.92
C GLU A 5 -7.62 -20.74 -14.07
N VAL A 6 -7.80 -19.50 -13.61
CA VAL A 6 -6.75 -18.49 -13.62
C VAL A 6 -5.68 -18.94 -12.64
N SER A 7 -4.42 -18.97 -13.10
CA SER A 7 -3.30 -19.33 -12.23
C SER A 7 -3.33 -18.50 -10.96
N ILE A 8 -2.96 -19.10 -9.82
CA ILE A 8 -2.99 -18.41 -8.53
C ILE A 8 -2.22 -17.07 -8.65
N ALA A 9 -1.09 -17.05 -9.35
CA ALA A 9 -0.29 -15.84 -9.59
C ALA A 9 -1.00 -14.69 -10.32
N ALA A 10 -1.95 -15.00 -11.20
CA ALA A 10 -2.69 -14.01 -11.99
C ALA A 10 -4.00 -13.55 -11.31
N LYS A 11 -4.43 -14.21 -10.22
CA LYS A 11 -5.61 -13.78 -9.45
C LYS A 11 -5.39 -12.41 -8.82
N ALA A 12 -6.42 -11.57 -8.83
CA ALA A 12 -6.40 -10.34 -8.05
C ALA A 12 -6.44 -10.69 -6.55
N LEU A 13 -5.82 -9.87 -5.70
CA LEU A 13 -5.79 -10.09 -4.25
C LEU A 13 -7.18 -10.33 -3.63
N ARG A 14 -8.23 -9.75 -4.22
CA ARG A 14 -9.62 -9.89 -3.77
C ARG A 14 -10.23 -11.27 -4.02
N ASP A 15 -9.70 -12.01 -5.00
CA ASP A 15 -10.21 -13.30 -5.45
C ASP A 15 -9.41 -14.48 -4.87
N VAL A 16 -8.42 -14.19 -4.02
CA VAL A 16 -7.53 -15.17 -3.40
C VAL A 16 -8.11 -15.62 -2.07
N LYS A 17 -8.26 -16.94 -1.90
CA LYS A 17 -8.68 -17.53 -0.62
C LYS A 17 -7.57 -17.38 0.41
N LEU A 18 -7.91 -17.24 1.69
CA LEU A 18 -6.94 -17.07 2.78
C LEU A 18 -5.88 -18.18 2.84
N GLY A 19 -6.27 -19.43 2.56
CA GLY A 19 -5.33 -20.56 2.49
C GLY A 19 -4.39 -20.53 1.27
N GLU A 20 -4.74 -19.80 0.22
CA GLU A 20 -3.93 -19.63 -0.99
C GLU A 20 -3.04 -18.38 -0.93
N LEU A 21 -3.19 -17.50 0.07
CA LEU A 21 -2.48 -16.22 0.17
C LEU A 21 -0.95 -16.37 0.20
N GLY A 22 -0.44 -17.37 0.93
CA GLY A 22 1.01 -17.61 1.00
C GLY A 22 1.60 -17.98 -0.36
N ALA A 23 0.96 -18.91 -1.07
CA ALA A 23 1.36 -19.30 -2.42
C ALA A 23 1.18 -18.15 -3.43
N TRP A 24 0.11 -17.38 -3.30
CA TRP A 24 -0.12 -16.17 -4.09
C TRP A 24 0.98 -15.13 -3.89
N PHE A 25 1.39 -14.87 -2.64
CA PHE A 25 2.45 -13.93 -2.33
C PHE A 25 3.81 -14.42 -2.83
N GLY A 26 4.11 -15.71 -2.69
CA GLY A 26 5.34 -16.32 -3.20
C GLY A 26 5.45 -16.29 -4.73
N SER A 27 4.32 -16.24 -5.44
CA SER A 27 4.29 -16.13 -6.90
C SER A 27 4.56 -14.71 -7.43
N ARG A 28 4.70 -13.71 -6.57
CA ARG A 28 4.94 -12.32 -6.98
C ARG A 28 6.37 -12.15 -7.46
N ASP A 29 6.51 -11.35 -8.52
CA ASP A 29 7.82 -10.94 -9.01
C ASP A 29 8.48 -9.96 -8.02
N MET A 30 9.41 -10.48 -7.21
CA MET A 30 10.23 -9.73 -6.26
C MET A 30 11.51 -9.17 -6.91
N SER A 31 11.64 -9.26 -8.24
CA SER A 31 12.71 -8.59 -8.97
C SER A 31 12.68 -7.08 -8.69
N PRO A 32 13.85 -6.41 -8.55
CA PRO A 32 13.90 -4.96 -8.42
C PRO A 32 13.09 -4.23 -9.50
N LYS A 33 13.09 -4.74 -10.73
CA LYS A 33 12.28 -4.19 -11.83
C LYS A 33 10.78 -4.38 -11.61
N GLY A 34 10.37 -5.55 -11.11
CA GLY A 34 8.98 -5.87 -10.77
C GLY A 34 8.43 -4.96 -9.67
N ILE A 35 9.24 -4.68 -8.64
CA ILE A 35 8.91 -3.77 -7.54
C ILE A 35 8.76 -2.34 -8.05
N ILE A 36 9.73 -1.82 -8.82
CA ILE A 36 9.66 -0.47 -9.39
C ILE A 36 8.41 -0.33 -10.27
N SER A 37 8.14 -1.32 -11.13
CA SER A 37 6.95 -1.36 -11.97
C SER A 37 5.65 -1.36 -11.16
N ALA A 38 5.60 -2.09 -10.03
CA ALA A 38 4.44 -2.08 -9.13
C ALA A 38 4.22 -0.70 -8.48
N ILE A 39 5.31 -0.05 -8.02
CA ILE A 39 5.25 1.30 -7.44
C ILE A 39 4.79 2.33 -8.47
N CYS A 40 5.35 2.33 -9.68
CA CYS A 40 4.95 3.23 -10.76
C CYS A 40 3.45 3.07 -11.08
N ARG A 41 2.96 1.84 -11.23
CA ARG A 41 1.52 1.57 -11.45
C ARG A 41 0.64 2.08 -10.31
N GLY A 42 1.10 1.93 -9.06
CA GLY A 42 0.41 2.46 -7.88
C GLY A 42 0.34 3.98 -7.89
N ARG A 43 1.49 4.63 -8.14
CA ARG A 43 1.62 6.08 -8.28
C ARG A 43 0.70 6.61 -9.37
N ASP A 44 0.75 6.05 -10.56
CA ASP A 44 -0.03 6.56 -11.70
C ASP A 44 -1.54 6.42 -11.44
N ARG A 45 -1.98 5.32 -10.79
CA ARG A 45 -3.37 5.16 -10.34
C ARG A 45 -3.77 6.23 -9.31
N TYR A 46 -2.89 6.51 -8.35
CA TYR A 46 -3.13 7.52 -7.32
C TYR A 46 -3.25 8.92 -7.92
N LEU A 47 -2.27 9.31 -8.75
CA LEU A 47 -2.23 10.60 -9.39
C LEU A 47 -3.45 10.81 -10.28
N ASN A 48 -3.81 9.84 -11.11
CA ASN A 48 -5.00 9.94 -11.97
C ASN A 48 -6.31 10.05 -11.18
N LYS A 49 -6.39 9.40 -10.01
CA LYS A 49 -7.61 9.41 -9.20
C LYS A 49 -7.77 10.69 -8.38
N TYR A 50 -6.69 11.24 -7.85
CA TYR A 50 -6.75 12.29 -6.82
C TYR A 50 -6.08 13.62 -7.20
N ILE A 51 -5.15 13.62 -8.16
CA ILE A 51 -4.42 14.84 -8.56
C ILE A 51 -4.86 15.30 -9.95
N TYR A 52 -4.85 14.41 -10.95
CA TYR A 52 -5.18 14.71 -12.35
C TYR A 52 -6.68 14.64 -12.65
N VAL A 53 -7.50 15.28 -11.80
CA VAL A 53 -8.95 15.41 -12.00
C VAL A 53 -9.30 16.84 -12.41
N LYS A 54 -10.25 17.01 -13.34
CA LYS A 54 -10.63 18.34 -13.88
C LYS A 54 -11.08 19.36 -12.81
N LYS A 55 -11.68 18.88 -11.72
CA LYS A 55 -12.03 19.66 -10.53
C LYS A 55 -11.44 18.96 -9.30
N GLY A 56 -10.14 19.13 -9.11
CA GLY A 56 -9.43 18.57 -7.96
C GLY A 56 -9.71 19.32 -6.66
N GLY A 57 -9.63 18.60 -5.55
CA GLY A 57 -9.66 19.15 -4.20
C GLY A 57 -8.38 18.79 -3.45
N ILE A 58 -8.19 19.38 -2.27
CA ILE A 58 -6.99 19.17 -1.45
C ILE A 58 -6.85 17.74 -0.91
N GLY A 59 -7.87 16.89 -1.02
CA GLY A 59 -7.90 15.54 -0.45
C GLY A 59 -6.72 14.66 -0.87
N GLY A 60 -6.32 14.69 -2.15
CA GLY A 60 -5.16 13.93 -2.63
C GLY A 60 -3.82 14.41 -2.02
N ILE A 61 -3.68 15.69 -1.74
CA ILE A 61 -2.47 16.25 -1.11
C ILE A 61 -2.51 15.99 0.39
N ALA A 62 -3.67 16.18 1.02
CA ALA A 62 -3.88 15.91 2.44
C ALA A 62 -3.57 14.45 2.80
N MET A 63 -3.98 13.48 1.98
CA MET A 63 -3.65 12.07 2.19
C MET A 63 -2.14 11.80 2.19
N ILE A 64 -1.38 12.42 1.28
CA ILE A 64 0.10 12.30 1.26
C ILE A 64 0.68 12.91 2.54
N LEU A 65 0.19 14.08 2.94
CA LEU A 65 0.65 14.77 4.15
C LEU A 65 0.36 13.93 5.41
N THR A 66 -0.83 13.33 5.53
CA THR A 66 -1.16 12.43 6.63
C THR A 66 -0.23 11.22 6.66
N GLY A 67 0.08 10.64 5.50
CA GLY A 67 1.05 9.55 5.39
C GLY A 67 2.43 9.95 5.87
N TYR A 68 2.89 11.15 5.50
CA TYR A 68 4.16 11.71 5.98
C TYR A 68 4.17 11.87 7.50
N VAL A 69 3.14 12.50 8.08
CA VAL A 69 3.03 12.67 9.54
C VAL A 69 3.05 11.32 10.26
N ALA A 70 2.34 10.32 9.75
CA ALA A 70 2.32 8.98 10.34
C ALA A 70 3.69 8.29 10.25
N LEU A 71 4.39 8.38 9.11
CA LEU A 71 5.73 7.82 8.95
C LEU A 71 6.74 8.50 9.87
N SER A 72 6.71 9.84 9.93
CA SER A 72 7.53 10.62 10.85
C SER A 72 7.26 10.22 12.30
N TYR A 73 5.99 10.02 12.67
CA TYR A 73 5.62 9.56 14.01
C TYR A 73 6.20 8.19 14.33
N VAL A 74 6.08 7.22 13.42
CA VAL A 74 6.64 5.87 13.63
C VAL A 74 8.15 5.91 13.76
N TRP A 75 8.83 6.72 12.95
CA TRP A 75 10.28 6.88 13.00
C TRP A 75 10.73 7.52 14.32
N GLU A 76 10.02 8.56 14.76
CA GLU A 76 10.32 9.30 15.98
C GLU A 76 9.75 8.61 17.24
N TYR A 77 8.93 7.56 17.07
CA TYR A 77 8.27 6.86 18.18
C TYR A 77 9.27 6.30 19.18
N ASP A 78 10.42 5.83 18.68
CA ASP A 78 11.49 5.30 19.52
C ASP A 78 12.04 6.36 20.50
N HIS A 79 12.07 7.62 20.11
CA HIS A 79 12.50 8.73 20.96
C HIS A 79 11.37 9.23 21.85
N ILE A 80 10.17 9.41 21.29
CA ILE A 80 8.98 9.91 22.01
C ILE A 80 8.57 8.98 23.15
N LYS A 81 8.73 7.66 22.99
CA LYS A 81 8.36 6.70 24.05
C LYS A 81 9.25 6.81 25.30
N HIS A 82 10.47 7.34 25.18
CA HIS A 82 11.41 7.47 26.30
C HIS A 82 11.11 8.70 27.18
N ASP A 83 10.47 9.73 26.62
CA ASP A 83 10.00 10.91 27.36
C ASP A 83 8.75 10.65 28.23
N ARG A 84 8.16 9.45 28.14
CA ARG A 84 7.04 9.05 29.01
C ARG A 84 7.53 8.72 30.41
N TRP A 85 7.53 9.72 31.30
CA TRP A 85 7.88 9.52 32.71
C TRP A 85 6.79 8.82 33.54
N ARG A 86 5.53 8.81 33.07
CA ARG A 86 4.42 8.07 33.68
C ARG A 86 3.75 7.13 32.67
N LYS A 87 3.61 5.86 33.07
CA LYS A 87 3.02 4.77 32.27
C LYS A 87 1.49 4.86 32.15
N TYR A 88 0.84 5.51 33.09
CA TYR A 88 -0.61 5.77 33.13
C TYR A 88 -0.86 7.23 33.51
N HIS A 89 -2.03 7.75 33.15
CA HIS A 89 -2.52 8.99 33.76
C HIS A 89 -2.65 8.82 35.27
#